data_AF-A0A2E5GAT4-F1
#
_entry.id   AF-A0A2E5GAT4-F1
#
_cell.length_a   1.000
_cell.length_b   1.000
_cell.length_c   1.000
_cell.angle_alpha   90.00
_cell.angle_beta   90.00
_cell.angle_gamma   90.00
#
_symmetry.space_group_name_H-M   'P 1'
#
loop_
_entity.id
_entity.type
_entity.pdbx_description
1 polymer ?
#
loop_
_entity_poly.entity_id
_entity_poly.type
_entity_poly.pdbx_seq_one_letter_code
_entity_poly.pdbx_strand_id
1 'polypeptide(L)'
;MKKYIVLILLTSFGFLAHKYWKSTPQYSAKRVLDSIENNDIYLFEKHFDVERVADNMSNEIVALMTKENIDNTDDDDWGLIGKEFASGLMELMKPILSKQISNEIRKSVSKKETNSLTSDSLSFALFETSDLSLINKDKISVTIGLLFDSENIKFKKEGSTTTLEVSIDPTSENDLIKIVLNKYENYWKVTEINNLISFISENEDF
;
A
#
# COMPACT_ATOMS: atom_id res chain seq x y z
N MET A 1 30.20 8.75 44.21
CA MET A 1 29.09 7.80 44.01
C MET A 1 27.85 8.45 43.40
N LYS A 2 27.28 9.54 43.96
CA LYS A 2 26.10 10.22 43.39
C LYS A 2 26.22 10.64 41.91
N LYS A 3 27.38 11.13 41.47
CA LYS A 3 27.63 11.51 40.05
C LYS A 3 27.55 10.33 39.07
N TYR A 4 28.00 9.14 39.47
CA TYR A 4 27.91 7.93 38.65
C TYR A 4 26.49 7.36 38.61
N ILE A 5 25.72 7.50 39.70
CA ILE A 5 24.30 7.12 39.75
C ILE A 5 23.49 7.99 38.78
N VAL A 6 23.74 9.31 38.74
CA VAL A 6 23.09 10.23 37.79
C VAL A 6 23.45 9.90 36.34
N LEU A 7 24.73 9.58 36.07
CA LEU A 7 25.17 9.18 34.73
C LEU A 7 24.49 7.87 34.27
N ILE A 8 24.42 6.86 35.14
CA ILE A 8 23.77 5.55 34.85
C ILE A 8 22.27 5.72 34.61
N LEU A 9 21.61 6.60 35.37
CA LEU A 9 20.20 6.93 35.18
C LEU A 9 19.96 7.62 33.83
N LEU A 10 20.82 8.56 33.43
CA LEU A 10 20.71 9.27 32.16
C LEU A 10 20.87 8.32 30.97
N THR A 11 21.85 7.42 31.01
CA THR A 11 22.10 6.43 29.95
C THR A 11 20.96 5.40 29.86
N SER A 12 20.46 4.94 31.02
CA SER A 12 19.31 4.04 31.08
C SER A 12 18.03 4.69 30.53
N PHE A 13 17.79 5.95 30.86
CA PHE A 13 16.63 6.68 30.37
C PHE A 13 16.71 6.94 28.86
N GLY A 14 17.89 7.30 28.34
CA GLY A 14 18.12 7.44 26.90
C GLY A 14 17.91 6.12 26.14
N PHE A 15 18.35 5.00 26.70
CA PHE A 15 18.13 3.68 26.11
C PHE A 15 16.65 3.30 26.04
N LEU A 16 15.89 3.55 27.13
CA LEU A 16 14.46 3.30 27.19
C LEU A 16 13.68 4.20 26.23
N ALA A 17 14.02 5.49 26.16
CA ALA A 17 13.41 6.43 25.24
C ALA A 17 13.62 6.03 23.78
N HIS A 18 14.84 5.62 23.41
CA HIS A 18 15.16 5.15 22.06
C HIS A 18 14.38 3.88 21.70
N LYS A 19 14.32 2.91 22.63
CA LYS A 19 13.56 1.67 22.43
C LYS A 19 12.07 1.95 22.26
N TYR A 20 11.52 2.88 23.04
CA TYR A 20 10.12 3.29 22.94
C TYR A 20 9.83 3.96 21.59
N TRP A 21 10.71 4.85 21.14
CA TRP A 21 10.57 5.53 19.84
C TRP A 21 10.56 4.55 18.67
N LYS A 22 11.41 3.52 18.69
CA LYS A 22 11.41 2.45 17.67
C LYS A 22 10.12 1.62 17.63
N SER A 23 9.34 1.62 18.71
CA SER A 23 8.05 0.91 18.80
C SER A 23 6.87 1.79 18.38
N THR A 24 7.11 2.98 17.81
CA THR A 24 6.04 3.88 17.36
C THR A 24 5.63 3.59 15.91
N PRO A 25 4.36 3.82 15.55
CA PRO A 25 3.91 3.71 14.16
C PRO A 25 4.61 4.72 13.26
N GLN A 26 4.91 5.93 13.78
CA GLN A 26 5.67 6.96 13.08
C GLN A 26 7.05 6.47 12.65
N TYR A 27 7.77 5.79 13.55
CA TYR A 27 9.08 5.23 13.22
C TYR A 27 8.98 4.17 12.11
N SER A 28 7.95 3.33 12.15
CA SER A 28 7.77 2.27 11.16
C SER A 28 7.40 2.82 9.79
N ALA A 29 6.51 3.81 9.73
CA ALA A 29 6.18 4.54 8.51
C ALA A 29 7.43 5.21 7.89
N LYS A 30 8.24 5.89 8.72
CA LYS A 30 9.53 6.43 8.26
C LYS A 30 10.47 5.35 7.71
N ARG A 31 10.48 4.15 8.31
CA ARG A 31 11.32 3.05 7.80
C ARG A 31 10.89 2.52 6.44
N VAL A 32 9.60 2.62 6.10
CA VAL A 32 9.11 2.35 4.75
C VAL A 32 9.73 3.34 3.76
N LEU A 33 9.68 4.65 4.04
CA LEU A 33 10.35 5.67 3.21
C LEU A 33 11.85 5.44 3.07
N ASP A 34 12.55 5.34 4.21
CA ASP A 34 14.00 5.13 4.24
C ASP A 34 14.38 3.90 3.38
N SER A 35 13.55 2.86 3.38
CA SER A 35 13.81 1.65 2.59
C SER A 35 13.62 1.82 1.09
N ILE A 36 12.67 2.65 0.64
CA ILE A 36 12.48 2.99 -0.77
C ILE A 36 13.68 3.82 -1.25
N GLU A 37 14.05 4.87 -0.52
CA GLU A 37 15.18 5.74 -0.86
C GLU A 37 16.51 4.96 -0.95
N ASN A 38 16.74 4.08 0.02
CA ASN A 38 17.99 3.32 0.12
C ASN A 38 17.97 1.98 -0.64
N ASN A 39 16.87 1.67 -1.32
CA ASN A 39 16.67 0.42 -2.07
C ASN A 39 16.83 -0.85 -1.20
N ASP A 40 16.39 -0.79 0.06
CA ASP A 40 16.52 -1.85 1.06
C ASP A 40 15.22 -2.66 1.17
N ILE A 41 15.09 -3.67 0.31
CA ILE A 41 13.90 -4.53 0.29
C ILE A 41 13.64 -5.24 1.61
N TYR A 42 14.70 -5.58 2.36
CA TYR A 42 14.55 -6.27 3.63
C TYR A 42 13.98 -5.35 4.71
N LEU A 43 14.44 -4.10 4.75
CA LEU A 43 13.88 -3.09 5.65
C LEU A 43 12.43 -2.74 5.28
N PHE A 44 12.13 -2.72 3.98
CA PHE A 44 10.78 -2.50 3.45
C PHE A 44 9.84 -3.62 3.90
N GLU A 45 10.11 -4.88 3.56
CA GLU A 45 9.26 -6.03 3.93
C GLU A 45 9.14 -6.21 5.46
N LYS A 46 10.11 -5.71 6.22
CA LYS A 46 10.02 -5.67 7.67
C LYS A 46 8.92 -4.73 8.16
N HIS A 47 8.67 -3.59 7.51
CA HIS A 47 7.67 -2.60 7.93
C HIS A 47 6.47 -2.51 6.97
N PHE A 48 6.46 -3.27 5.90
CA PHE A 48 5.43 -3.29 4.86
C PHE A 48 5.10 -4.74 4.50
N ASP A 49 3.88 -5.18 4.78
CA ASP A 49 3.40 -6.52 4.46
C ASP A 49 2.94 -6.58 2.99
N VAL A 50 3.91 -6.78 2.10
CA VAL A 50 3.70 -6.74 0.64
C VAL A 50 2.58 -7.68 0.19
N GLU A 51 2.57 -8.91 0.69
CA GLU A 51 1.59 -9.91 0.25
C GLU A 51 0.18 -9.52 0.68
N ARG A 52 0.03 -9.02 1.91
CA ARG A 52 -1.29 -8.61 2.41
C ARG A 52 -1.80 -7.35 1.70
N VAL A 53 -0.93 -6.37 1.48
CA VAL A 53 -1.29 -5.17 0.72
C VAL A 53 -1.67 -5.55 -0.71
N ALA A 54 -0.90 -6.42 -1.36
CA ALA A 54 -1.19 -6.88 -2.72
C ALA A 54 -2.50 -7.69 -2.82
N ASP A 55 -2.80 -8.54 -1.83
CA ASP A 55 -4.09 -9.25 -1.77
C ASP A 55 -5.25 -8.25 -1.67
N ASN A 56 -5.13 -7.26 -0.78
CA ASN A 56 -6.16 -6.23 -0.60
C ASN A 56 -6.35 -5.39 -1.86
N MET A 57 -5.27 -4.98 -2.52
CA MET A 57 -5.35 -4.25 -3.80
C MET A 57 -6.01 -5.12 -4.89
N SER A 58 -5.69 -6.42 -4.94
CA SER A 58 -6.35 -7.32 -5.89
C SER A 58 -7.85 -7.45 -5.63
N ASN A 59 -8.28 -7.50 -4.35
CA ASN A 59 -9.70 -7.48 -3.99
C ASN A 59 -10.39 -6.19 -4.47
N GLU A 60 -9.74 -5.05 -4.32
CA GLU A 60 -10.26 -3.75 -4.74
C GLU A 60 -10.44 -3.68 -6.27
N ILE A 61 -9.46 -4.16 -7.04
CA ILE A 61 -9.56 -4.26 -8.51
C ILE A 61 -10.73 -5.17 -8.91
N VAL A 62 -10.85 -6.36 -8.32
CA VAL A 62 -11.96 -7.28 -8.62
C VAL A 62 -13.31 -6.62 -8.32
N ALA A 63 -13.42 -5.92 -7.19
CA ALA A 63 -14.64 -5.23 -6.80
C ALA A 63 -15.01 -4.09 -7.75
N LEU A 64 -14.04 -3.27 -8.16
CA LEU A 64 -14.24 -2.17 -9.12
C LEU A 64 -14.72 -2.70 -10.47
N MET A 65 -14.03 -3.71 -11.01
CA MET A 65 -14.39 -4.32 -12.29
C MET A 65 -15.76 -4.99 -12.23
N THR A 66 -16.08 -5.67 -11.13
CA THR A 66 -17.42 -6.27 -10.96
C THR A 66 -18.50 -5.19 -10.93
N LYS A 67 -18.24 -4.06 -10.26
CA LYS A 67 -19.17 -2.93 -10.18
C LYS A 67 -19.35 -2.21 -11.53
N GLU A 68 -18.28 -1.96 -12.27
CA GLU A 68 -18.34 -1.34 -13.60
C GLU A 68 -19.16 -2.20 -14.58
N ASN A 69 -18.99 -3.52 -14.53
CA ASN A 69 -19.81 -4.45 -15.32
C ASN A 69 -21.30 -4.46 -14.91
N ILE A 70 -21.62 -4.09 -13.67
CA ILE A 70 -23.01 -3.95 -13.19
C ILE A 70 -23.67 -2.70 -13.76
N ASP A 71 -22.97 -1.57 -13.75
CA ASP A 71 -23.56 -0.28 -14.10
C ASP A 71 -23.69 -0.08 -15.63
N ASN A 72 -22.94 -0.83 -16.44
CA ASN A 72 -22.85 -0.65 -17.90
C ASN A 72 -23.56 -1.73 -18.76
N THR A 73 -24.31 -2.66 -18.17
CA THR A 73 -24.94 -3.78 -18.93
C THR A 73 -26.46 -3.66 -18.92
N ASP A 74 -27.10 -3.92 -20.08
CA ASP A 74 -28.57 -4.04 -20.18
C ASP A 74 -29.10 -5.18 -19.28
N ASP A 75 -30.24 -4.98 -18.61
CA ASP A 75 -30.88 -5.93 -17.68
C ASP A 75 -31.45 -7.21 -18.36
N ASP A 76 -30.94 -7.59 -19.55
CA ASP A 76 -31.39 -8.80 -20.24
C ASP A 76 -30.71 -10.08 -19.69
N ASP A 77 -31.37 -11.22 -19.90
CA ASP A 77 -30.92 -12.52 -19.38
C ASP A 77 -29.51 -12.90 -19.88
N TRP A 78 -29.09 -12.39 -21.05
CA TRP A 78 -27.75 -12.64 -21.60
C TRP A 78 -26.67 -11.78 -20.95
N GLY A 79 -26.97 -10.53 -20.64
CA GLY A 79 -26.11 -9.61 -19.91
C GLY A 79 -25.82 -10.10 -18.49
N LEU A 80 -26.84 -10.61 -17.79
CA LEU A 80 -26.67 -11.20 -16.46
C LEU A 80 -25.76 -12.43 -16.47
N ILE A 81 -25.92 -13.34 -17.42
CA ILE A 81 -25.05 -14.53 -17.56
C ILE A 81 -23.61 -14.13 -17.88
N GLY A 82 -23.43 -13.16 -18.79
CA GLY A 82 -22.10 -12.63 -19.12
C GLY A 82 -21.38 -12.03 -17.91
N LYS A 83 -22.11 -11.28 -17.07
CA LYS A 83 -21.58 -10.67 -15.84
C LYS A 83 -21.19 -11.70 -14.78
N GLU A 84 -22.01 -12.72 -14.55
CA GLU A 84 -21.67 -13.79 -13.59
C GLU A 84 -20.44 -14.58 -14.05
N PHE A 85 -20.34 -14.84 -15.36
CA PHE A 85 -19.16 -15.47 -15.95
C PHE A 85 -17.91 -14.60 -15.80
N ALA A 86 -18.00 -13.30 -16.10
CA ALA A 86 -16.88 -12.36 -15.97
C ALA A 86 -16.42 -12.22 -14.51
N SER A 87 -17.36 -12.10 -13.57
CA SER A 87 -17.06 -12.06 -12.12
C SER A 87 -16.37 -13.35 -11.66
N GLY A 88 -16.86 -14.50 -12.10
CA GLY A 88 -16.26 -15.80 -11.78
C GLY A 88 -14.84 -15.95 -12.32
N LEU A 89 -14.58 -15.48 -13.55
CA LEU A 89 -13.23 -15.43 -14.11
C LEU A 89 -12.31 -14.49 -13.33
N MET A 90 -12.82 -13.33 -12.92
CA MET A 90 -12.06 -12.34 -12.17
C MET A 90 -11.62 -12.88 -10.79
N GLU A 91 -12.50 -13.60 -10.10
CA GLU A 91 -12.19 -14.24 -8.83
C GLU A 91 -11.06 -15.28 -8.97
N LEU A 92 -11.04 -16.02 -10.08
CA LEU A 92 -9.97 -16.98 -10.40
C LEU A 92 -8.65 -16.28 -10.73
N MET A 93 -8.69 -15.04 -11.21
CA MET A 93 -7.50 -14.24 -11.52
C MET A 93 -6.90 -13.57 -10.29
N LYS A 94 -7.65 -13.41 -9.19
CA LYS A 94 -7.17 -12.74 -7.96
C LYS A 94 -5.77 -13.20 -7.50
N PRO A 95 -5.43 -14.50 -7.42
CA PRO A 95 -4.09 -14.92 -7.00
C PRO A 95 -2.97 -14.45 -7.96
N ILE A 96 -3.28 -14.35 -9.25
CA ILE A 96 -2.35 -13.86 -10.28
C ILE A 96 -2.15 -12.35 -10.10
N LEU A 97 -3.24 -11.60 -9.91
CA LEU A 97 -3.21 -10.16 -9.63
C LEU A 97 -2.37 -9.85 -8.39
N SER A 98 -2.68 -10.50 -7.27
CA SER A 98 -1.96 -10.34 -6.01
C SER A 98 -0.46 -10.61 -6.19
N LYS A 99 -0.09 -11.71 -6.87
CA LYS A 99 1.31 -12.03 -7.13
C LYS A 99 2.01 -10.99 -8.02
N GLN A 100 1.34 -10.47 -9.04
CA GLN A 100 1.89 -9.43 -9.91
C GLN A 100 2.09 -8.12 -9.15
N ILE A 101 1.08 -7.65 -8.42
CA ILE A 101 1.15 -6.44 -7.58
C ILE A 101 2.29 -6.57 -6.57
N SER A 102 2.37 -7.71 -5.88
CA SER A 102 3.41 -8.03 -4.91
C SER A 102 4.81 -7.95 -5.54
N ASN A 103 5.00 -8.51 -6.73
CA ASN A 103 6.26 -8.40 -7.47
C ASN A 103 6.59 -6.95 -7.87
N GLU A 104 5.62 -6.18 -8.34
CA GLU A 104 5.84 -4.79 -8.73
C GLU A 104 6.20 -3.89 -7.54
N ILE A 105 5.54 -4.08 -6.39
CA ILE A 105 5.91 -3.41 -5.13
C ILE A 105 7.36 -3.74 -4.75
N ARG A 106 7.80 -4.99 -4.87
CA ARG A 106 9.20 -5.35 -4.56
C ARG A 106 10.20 -4.77 -5.55
N LYS A 107 9.85 -4.77 -6.84
CA LYS A 107 10.68 -4.22 -7.91
C LYS A 107 10.84 -2.71 -7.79
N SER A 108 9.84 -1.99 -7.28
CA SER A 108 9.96 -0.54 -7.10
C SER A 108 10.94 -0.16 -6.01
N VAL A 109 11.04 -0.97 -4.96
CA VAL A 109 12.03 -0.78 -3.88
C VAL A 109 13.41 -1.29 -4.29
N SER A 110 13.50 -2.33 -5.11
CA SER A 110 14.77 -2.94 -5.48
C SER A 110 15.35 -2.35 -6.77
N LYS A 111 16.43 -1.56 -6.70
CA LYS A 111 17.20 -1.04 -7.86
C LYS A 111 17.84 -2.09 -8.79
N LYS A 112 17.51 -3.37 -8.64
CA LYS A 112 18.17 -4.47 -9.36
C LYS A 112 17.93 -4.29 -10.86
N GLU A 113 19.01 -4.06 -11.60
CA GLU A 113 18.99 -4.01 -13.07
C GLU A 113 18.24 -5.22 -13.61
N THR A 114 17.24 -4.90 -14.43
CA THR A 114 16.26 -5.82 -14.98
C THR A 114 16.93 -6.63 -16.09
N ASN A 115 17.60 -7.72 -15.73
CA ASN A 115 17.84 -8.80 -16.68
C ASN A 115 16.74 -9.83 -16.51
N SER A 116 15.86 -9.90 -17.53
CA SER A 116 14.78 -10.87 -17.70
C SER A 116 13.59 -10.68 -16.75
N LEU A 117 12.61 -9.87 -17.16
CA LEU A 117 11.38 -10.33 -17.82
C LEU A 117 10.64 -9.06 -18.24
N THR A 118 10.19 -9.08 -19.50
CA THR A 118 9.32 -8.14 -20.23
C THR A 118 8.89 -6.86 -19.53
N SER A 119 8.98 -5.76 -20.29
CA SER A 119 8.22 -4.52 -20.11
C SER A 119 6.71 -4.77 -20.22
N ASP A 120 6.20 -5.69 -19.42
CA ASP A 120 4.79 -5.74 -19.12
C ASP A 120 4.64 -4.69 -18.03
N SER A 121 4.18 -3.51 -18.43
CA SER A 121 3.21 -2.76 -17.62
C SER A 121 2.17 -3.74 -17.02
N LEU A 122 1.33 -3.32 -16.09
CA LEU A 122 0.12 -4.11 -15.80
C LEU A 122 -0.81 -4.10 -17.04
N SER A 123 -0.38 -4.66 -18.16
CA SER A 123 -1.19 -4.97 -19.32
C SER A 123 -1.94 -6.24 -18.96
N PHE A 124 -3.03 -6.05 -18.24
CA PHE A 124 -4.12 -7.01 -18.29
C PHE A 124 -4.66 -6.96 -19.71
N ALA A 125 -4.04 -7.67 -20.65
CA ALA A 125 -4.47 -7.70 -22.06
C ALA A 125 -5.90 -8.26 -22.25
N LEU A 126 -6.55 -8.71 -21.18
CA LEU A 126 -7.97 -9.09 -21.12
C LEU A 126 -8.90 -7.93 -20.72
N PHE A 127 -8.35 -6.80 -20.29
CA PHE A 127 -9.06 -5.60 -19.81
C PHE A 127 -8.47 -4.37 -20.51
N GLU A 128 -8.64 -4.28 -21.83
CA GLU A 128 -8.43 -3.03 -22.59
C GLU A 128 -9.54 -2.01 -22.31
N THR A 129 -9.93 -1.84 -21.04
CA THR A 129 -10.58 -0.62 -20.60
C THR A 129 -9.47 0.37 -20.30
N SER A 130 -9.58 1.57 -20.86
CA SER A 130 -8.58 2.64 -20.84
C SER A 130 -8.01 2.91 -19.43
N ASP A 131 -8.84 2.69 -18.40
CA ASP A 131 -8.60 3.13 -17.03
C ASP A 131 -7.61 2.24 -16.23
N LEU A 132 -7.38 0.98 -16.63
CA LEU A 132 -6.44 0.08 -15.94
C LEU A 132 -5.03 0.08 -16.54
N SER A 133 -4.88 0.58 -17.77
CA SER A 133 -3.56 0.81 -18.40
C SER A 133 -2.69 1.82 -17.63
N LEU A 134 -3.32 2.57 -16.73
CA LEU A 134 -2.75 3.65 -15.93
C LEU A 134 -2.05 3.20 -14.65
N ILE A 135 -2.22 1.95 -14.23
CA ILE A 135 -1.50 1.40 -13.07
C ILE A 135 -0.09 0.98 -13.52
N ASN A 136 0.74 1.95 -13.88
CA ASN A 136 2.15 1.75 -14.21
C ASN A 136 2.99 1.57 -12.93
N LYS A 137 4.04 0.76 -13.02
CA LYS A 137 5.04 0.48 -11.96
C LYS A 137 5.55 1.76 -11.29
N ASP A 138 5.85 2.78 -12.09
CA ASP A 138 6.39 4.04 -11.60
C ASP A 138 5.34 4.79 -10.75
N LYS A 139 4.07 4.77 -11.16
CA LYS A 139 2.97 5.43 -10.44
C LYS A 139 2.69 4.82 -9.06
N ILE A 140 2.61 3.48 -8.94
CA ILE A 140 2.41 2.84 -7.62
C ILE A 140 3.54 3.23 -6.66
N SER A 141 4.78 3.18 -7.13
CA SER A 141 5.94 3.46 -6.30
C SER A 141 6.03 4.90 -5.83
N VAL A 142 5.77 5.84 -6.76
CA VAL A 142 5.74 7.27 -6.49
C VAL A 142 4.60 7.58 -5.53
N THR A 143 3.40 7.05 -5.76
CA THR A 143 2.25 7.26 -4.87
C THR A 143 2.50 6.71 -3.47
N ILE A 144 3.06 5.50 -3.34
CA ILE A 144 3.43 4.94 -2.03
C ILE A 144 4.47 5.84 -1.34
N GLY A 145 5.49 6.32 -2.06
CA GLY A 145 6.47 7.26 -1.51
C GLY A 145 5.84 8.57 -1.02
N LEU A 146 5.05 9.22 -1.87
CA LEU A 146 4.36 10.49 -1.56
C LEU A 146 3.42 10.37 -0.35
N LEU A 147 2.75 9.23 -0.21
CA LEU A 147 1.85 8.96 0.91
C LEU A 147 2.56 9.01 2.27
N PHE A 148 3.79 8.49 2.34
CA PHE A 148 4.54 8.47 3.59
C PHE A 148 5.38 9.73 3.80
N ASP A 149 5.67 10.51 2.75
CA ASP A 149 6.40 11.79 2.82
C ASP A 149 5.48 13.00 3.11
N SER A 150 4.16 12.79 3.10
CA SER A 150 3.18 13.86 3.34
C SER A 150 3.32 14.52 4.71
N GLU A 151 3.36 15.86 4.73
CA GLU A 151 3.38 16.66 5.96
C GLU A 151 2.04 16.59 6.74
N ASN A 152 0.98 16.03 6.14
CA ASN A 152 -0.38 16.01 6.67
C ASN A 152 -0.82 14.64 7.23
N ILE A 153 0.11 13.81 7.70
CA ILE A 153 -0.23 12.48 8.25
C ILE A 153 -0.84 12.62 9.65
N LYS A 154 -2.13 12.30 9.78
CA LYS A 154 -2.80 12.16 11.10
C LYS A 154 -2.78 10.70 11.53
N PHE A 155 -2.21 10.44 12.72
CA PHE A 155 -2.19 9.10 13.31
C PHE A 155 -3.39 8.92 14.25
N LYS A 156 -4.32 8.04 13.87
CA LYS A 156 -5.40 7.61 14.74
C LYS A 156 -5.09 6.22 15.27
N LYS A 157 -4.77 6.12 16.57
CA LYS A 157 -4.44 4.85 17.22
C LYS A 157 -5.69 4.23 17.84
N GLU A 158 -6.00 3.01 17.45
CA GLU A 158 -7.08 2.20 18.00
C GLU A 158 -6.51 0.83 18.42
N GLY A 159 -6.14 0.71 19.70
CA GLY A 159 -5.59 -0.53 20.26
C GLY A 159 -4.26 -0.98 19.61
N SER A 160 -4.29 -2.15 18.97
CA SER A 160 -3.17 -2.77 18.22
C SER A 160 -3.07 -2.33 16.77
N THR A 161 -3.99 -1.46 16.32
CA THR A 161 -4.06 -0.94 14.97
C THR A 161 -3.88 0.58 15.01
N THR A 162 -3.26 1.13 13.98
CA THR A 162 -3.13 2.58 13.80
C THR A 162 -3.37 2.89 12.35
N THR A 163 -4.23 3.88 12.10
CA THR A 163 -4.51 4.38 10.77
C THR A 163 -3.76 5.68 10.55
N LEU A 164 -3.03 5.76 9.45
CA LEU A 164 -2.49 7.00 8.92
C LEU A 164 -3.51 7.48 7.90
N GLU A 165 -4.13 8.62 8.20
CA GLU A 165 -5.00 9.32 7.27
C GLU A 165 -4.14 10.33 6.52
N VAL A 166 -3.97 10.09 5.22
CA VAL A 166 -3.25 10.98 4.31
C VAL A 166 -4.29 11.73 3.50
N SER A 167 -4.45 13.02 3.78
CA SER A 167 -5.31 13.92 3.04
C SER A 167 -4.52 14.49 1.87
N ILE A 168 -5.02 14.25 0.66
CA ILE A 168 -4.37 14.68 -0.58
C ILE A 168 -4.82 16.10 -0.94
N ASP A 169 -6.10 16.41 -0.71
CA ASP A 169 -6.62 17.76 -0.62
C ASP A 169 -7.11 18.03 0.81
N PRO A 170 -6.52 18.99 1.56
CA PRO A 170 -6.94 19.32 2.92
C PRO A 170 -8.37 19.89 3.02
N THR A 171 -9.01 20.18 1.89
CA THR A 171 -10.37 20.73 1.79
C THR A 171 -11.44 19.72 1.40
N SER A 172 -11.06 18.49 1.01
CA SER A 172 -11.97 17.40 0.61
C SER A 172 -11.92 16.25 1.61
N GLU A 173 -13.06 15.90 2.22
CA GLU A 173 -13.17 14.70 3.07
C GLU A 173 -13.18 13.39 2.27
N ASN A 174 -13.38 13.45 0.95
CA ASN A 174 -13.50 12.28 0.09
C ASN A 174 -12.15 11.79 -0.46
N ASP A 175 -11.10 12.63 -0.42
CA ASP A 175 -9.76 12.31 -0.94
C ASP A 175 -8.80 11.88 0.18
N LEU A 176 -9.27 10.93 1.00
CA LEU A 176 -8.54 10.37 2.13
C LEU A 176 -8.05 8.96 1.81
N ILE A 177 -6.74 8.81 1.62
CA ILE A 177 -6.09 7.49 1.62
C ILE A 177 -5.83 7.08 3.07
N LYS A 178 -6.31 5.89 3.44
CA LYS A 178 -6.13 5.32 4.77
C LYS A 178 -5.12 4.19 4.71
N ILE A 179 -3.99 4.38 5.37
CA ILE A 179 -2.94 3.37 5.50
C ILE A 179 -3.05 2.74 6.87
N VAL A 180 -3.31 1.44 6.92
CA VAL A 180 -3.49 0.70 8.17
C VAL A 180 -2.19 0.04 8.55
N LEU A 181 -1.74 0.32 9.78
CA LEU A 181 -0.60 -0.32 10.41
C LEU A 181 -1.07 -1.20 11.56
N ASN A 182 -0.56 -2.42 11.60
CA ASN A 182 -0.76 -3.35 12.69
C ASN A 182 0.53 -3.54 13.50
N LYS A 183 0.39 -3.60 14.83
CA LYS A 183 1.53 -3.81 15.73
C LYS A 183 2.04 -5.24 15.61
N TYR A 184 3.33 -5.39 15.34
CA TYR A 184 4.04 -6.66 15.27
C TYR A 184 5.16 -6.66 16.30
N GLU A 185 4.96 -7.37 17.41
CA GLU A 185 5.87 -7.38 18.56
C GLU A 185 6.25 -5.95 19.04
N ASN A 186 7.43 -5.46 18.62
CA ASN A 186 8.03 -4.20 19.03
C ASN A 186 8.13 -3.17 17.88
N TYR A 187 7.45 -3.39 16.77
CA TYR A 187 7.40 -2.49 15.61
C TYR A 187 6.01 -2.53 14.97
N TRP A 188 5.78 -1.74 13.93
CA TRP A 188 4.52 -1.71 13.19
C TRP A 188 4.75 -2.10 11.73
N LYS A 189 3.74 -2.74 11.14
CA LYS A 189 3.73 -3.10 9.72
C LYS A 189 2.53 -2.48 9.04
N VAL A 190 2.76 -1.85 7.90
CA VAL A 190 1.70 -1.50 6.95
C VAL A 190 1.12 -2.79 6.43
N THR A 191 -0.19 -2.94 6.56
CA THR A 191 -0.90 -4.16 6.13
C THR A 191 -1.94 -3.88 5.07
N GLU A 192 -2.47 -2.66 5.02
CA GLU A 192 -3.56 -2.29 4.13
C GLU A 192 -3.39 -0.83 3.70
N ILE A 193 -3.72 -0.55 2.44
CA ILE A 193 -3.85 0.81 1.90
C ILE A 193 -5.22 0.84 1.25
N ASN A 194 -6.16 1.57 1.84
CA ASN A 194 -7.54 1.60 1.40
C ASN A 194 -7.75 2.73 0.38
N ASN A 195 -8.61 2.49 -0.61
CA ASN A 195 -8.95 3.43 -1.68
C ASN A 195 -7.76 3.80 -2.57
N LEU A 196 -6.71 2.97 -2.60
CA LEU A 196 -5.52 3.26 -3.39
C LEU A 196 -5.81 3.13 -4.88
N ILE A 197 -6.55 2.09 -5.27
CA ILE A 197 -6.84 1.85 -6.69
C ILE A 197 -7.78 2.92 -7.21
N SER A 198 -8.85 3.24 -6.49
CA SER A 198 -9.76 4.34 -6.85
C SER A 198 -9.01 5.66 -7.02
N PHE A 199 -8.07 5.97 -6.11
CA PHE A 199 -7.25 7.18 -6.23
C PHE A 199 -6.37 7.22 -7.48
N ILE A 200 -5.70 6.10 -7.81
CA ILE A 200 -4.83 6.01 -8.99
C ILE A 200 -5.66 6.14 -10.28
N SER A 201 -6.87 5.58 -10.30
CA SER A 201 -7.77 5.65 -11.45
C SER A 201 -8.39 7.03 -11.66
N GLU A 202 -8.69 7.77 -10.58
CA GLU A 202 -9.29 9.12 -10.68
C GLU A 202 -8.27 10.22 -11.00
N ASN A 203 -6.97 10.00 -10.75
CA ASN A 203 -5.92 11.01 -10.93
C ASN A 203 -4.94 10.60 -12.05
N GLU A 204 -5.33 10.85 -13.30
CA GLU A 204 -4.51 10.54 -14.48
C GLU A 204 -3.21 11.38 -14.57
N ASP A 205 -3.16 12.55 -13.92
CA ASP A 205 -2.16 13.61 -14.12
C ASP A 205 -0.87 13.54 -13.27
N PHE A 206 -0.57 12.41 -12.62
CA PHE A 206 0.74 12.18 -11.99
C PHE A 206 1.84 11.73 -12.96
#